data_AF-A0A954WYF1-F1
#
_entry.id   AF-A0A954WYF1-F1
#
_cell.length_a   1.000
_cell.length_b   1.000
_cell.length_c   1.000
_cell.angle_alpha   90.00
_cell.angle_beta   90.00
_cell.angle_gamma   90.00
#
_symmetry.space_group_name_H-M   'P 1'
#
loop_
_entity.id
_entity.type
_entity.pdbx_description
1 polymer ?
#
loop_
_entity_poly.entity_id
_entity_poly.type
_entity_poly.pdbx_seq_one_letter_code
_entity_poly.pdbx_strand_id
1 'polypeptide(L)'
;MGHDNSGANYDSAIATVLLVVAVVYGTFVFKGGFDNNVEMDSAGQVSDSAHSEHDEASSHDSELAGSGVPHDEGHGDGHDASEHELPSVYAVLPFVLLLGAIAVFPLLKRVEHWWESNLHRFYVAAGLAIVTLGYYLLARGGWHSVEHVLEHAILKEFIPFIVLLFSLYAISGGIRIRGDLPATPVINCIFLAIGGALASFIGTTGAAMLLIRPLIDTNNERKHCQHTIVFFIFVVCNCGGCLLPIGDPPLFLGYLEGVPFLWTMWSLWLPWLFTNVLLIAIYFVVDKFYYYPKETLLDIRRDNTETRPLKISGLLPNAILLLGVILAVALLDPTKPINGWAPWPYLREIVQLSLVAASLLLGSAKVRADNKFNYHAILEVAALFIGIFICMQPALEILNVKGASLGVDTPTKYFWVTGSLSSVLDNAPTYLVFYKTCDAGFSEPLHSLVQTPGVATQNLVSISLGAVFMGAMTYIGNGPNFMVRAIAEQMGIRMPGFFGYVVRYSVPCLLPVFVLVTLVFLRT
;
A
#
# COMPACT_ATOMS: atom_id res chain seq x y z
N MET A 1 23.79 -12.94 47.31
CA MET A 1 22.46 -13.59 47.35
C MET A 1 21.42 -12.52 47.03
N GLY A 2 20.64 -12.75 45.98
CA GLY A 2 19.69 -11.80 45.42
C GLY A 2 19.43 -12.13 43.95
N HIS A 3 18.75 -13.26 43.72
CA HIS A 3 18.11 -13.57 42.44
C HIS A 3 16.93 -12.62 42.28
N ASP A 4 16.75 -11.97 41.11
CA ASP A 4 15.40 -11.50 40.76
C ASP A 4 15.09 -11.49 39.25
N ASN A 5 14.01 -12.21 38.97
CA ASN A 5 13.13 -12.33 37.81
C ASN A 5 13.20 -11.28 36.68
N SER A 6 14.05 -11.49 35.68
CA SER A 6 13.91 -10.84 34.35
C SER A 6 13.56 -11.81 33.21
N GLY A 7 13.39 -13.11 33.49
CA GLY A 7 13.12 -14.13 32.48
C GLY A 7 11.65 -14.34 32.08
N ALA A 8 10.69 -13.92 32.91
CA ALA A 8 9.29 -14.33 32.72
C ALA A 8 8.43 -13.38 31.84
N ASN A 9 8.96 -12.23 31.41
CA ASN A 9 8.23 -11.25 30.57
C ASN A 9 8.64 -11.26 29.09
N TYR A 10 9.68 -12.01 28.71
CA TYR A 10 10.12 -12.14 27.32
C TYR A 10 9.36 -13.22 26.56
N ASP A 11 8.98 -14.30 27.24
CA ASP A 11 8.24 -15.40 26.64
C ASP A 11 6.77 -15.03 26.37
N SER A 12 6.17 -14.13 27.16
CA SER A 12 4.77 -13.68 26.94
C SER A 12 4.64 -12.74 25.73
N ALA A 13 5.64 -11.91 25.43
CA ALA A 13 5.62 -10.98 24.31
C ALA A 13 5.85 -11.69 22.97
N ILE A 14 6.78 -12.65 22.94
CA ILE A 14 7.02 -13.50 21.77
C ILE A 14 5.82 -14.43 21.55
N ALA A 15 5.25 -15.00 22.63
CA ALA A 15 4.02 -15.78 22.54
C ALA A 15 2.83 -14.94 22.05
N THR A 16 2.70 -13.67 22.43
CA THR A 16 1.60 -12.80 21.98
C THR A 16 1.74 -12.42 20.50
N VAL A 17 2.96 -12.12 20.03
CA VAL A 17 3.20 -11.83 18.60
C VAL A 17 3.04 -13.08 17.75
N LEU A 18 3.56 -14.23 18.19
CA LEU A 18 3.33 -15.51 17.54
C LEU A 18 1.86 -15.94 17.59
N LEU A 19 1.13 -15.62 18.65
CA LEU A 19 -0.31 -15.86 18.76
C LEU A 19 -1.08 -14.95 17.81
N VAL A 20 -0.71 -13.67 17.65
CA VAL A 20 -1.36 -12.78 16.66
C VAL A 20 -1.07 -13.25 15.25
N VAL A 21 0.18 -13.62 14.94
CA VAL A 21 0.55 -14.19 13.63
C VAL A 21 -0.14 -15.54 13.40
N ALA A 22 -0.23 -16.40 14.40
CA ALA A 22 -0.90 -17.71 14.32
C ALA A 22 -2.43 -17.61 14.35
N VAL A 23 -3.02 -16.58 14.96
CA VAL A 23 -4.46 -16.31 14.92
C VAL A 23 -4.82 -15.72 13.57
N VAL A 24 -4.02 -14.80 13.02
CA VAL A 24 -4.17 -14.30 11.64
C VAL A 24 -4.00 -15.46 10.65
N TYR A 25 -2.95 -16.26 10.78
CA TYR A 25 -2.73 -17.42 9.92
C TYR A 25 -3.80 -18.52 10.11
N GLY A 26 -4.23 -18.77 11.35
CA GLY A 26 -5.20 -19.79 11.72
C GLY A 26 -6.64 -19.44 11.36
N THR A 27 -7.05 -18.16 11.45
CA THR A 27 -8.41 -17.75 11.03
C THR A 27 -8.59 -17.81 9.53
N PHE A 28 -7.54 -17.63 8.73
CA PHE A 28 -7.60 -17.78 7.27
C PHE A 28 -7.45 -19.23 6.79
N VAL A 29 -6.71 -20.08 7.51
CA VAL A 29 -6.46 -21.48 7.08
C VAL A 29 -7.49 -22.48 7.63
N PHE A 30 -8.03 -22.30 8.85
CA PHE A 30 -8.94 -23.29 9.45
C PHE A 30 -10.41 -23.12 9.10
N LYS A 31 -10.84 -21.96 8.56
CA LYS A 31 -12.25 -21.74 8.22
C LYS A 31 -12.67 -22.32 6.86
N GLY A 32 -11.71 -22.77 6.03
CA GLY A 32 -11.97 -23.45 4.77
C GLY A 32 -11.77 -24.97 4.80
N GLY A 33 -11.50 -25.57 5.98
CA GLY A 33 -11.06 -26.96 6.11
C GLY A 33 -12.00 -27.90 6.89
N PHE A 34 -13.15 -27.43 7.37
CA PHE A 34 -14.11 -28.24 8.12
C PHE A 34 -15.52 -27.97 7.61
N ASP A 35 -15.88 -28.55 6.47
CA ASP A 35 -17.27 -28.87 6.10
C ASP A 35 -17.31 -29.89 4.95
N ASN A 36 -16.51 -30.96 5.07
CA ASN A 36 -16.69 -32.16 4.24
C ASN A 36 -16.33 -33.37 5.10
N ASN A 37 -17.35 -33.99 5.72
CA ASN A 37 -17.45 -35.43 6.01
C ASN A 37 -18.66 -35.75 6.88
N VAL A 38 -19.78 -36.11 6.26
CA VAL A 38 -20.84 -37.05 6.73
C VAL A 38 -21.62 -37.41 5.45
N GLU A 39 -21.90 -38.63 5.00
CA GLU A 39 -21.63 -40.03 5.35
C GLU A 39 -21.92 -40.81 4.06
N MET A 40 -21.18 -41.89 3.79
CA MET A 40 -21.54 -42.90 2.81
C MET A 40 -21.48 -44.24 3.55
N ASP A 41 -22.63 -44.88 3.80
CA ASP A 41 -22.85 -46.27 3.36
C ASP A 41 -24.22 -46.89 3.75
N SER A 42 -24.82 -47.49 2.72
CA SER A 42 -25.52 -48.78 2.67
C SER A 42 -26.88 -49.01 3.39
N ALA A 43 -27.92 -49.26 2.59
CA ALA A 43 -28.81 -50.43 2.70
C ALA A 43 -29.75 -50.49 1.47
N GLY A 44 -29.94 -51.69 0.91
CA GLY A 44 -30.59 -51.90 -0.38
C GLY A 44 -32.10 -52.20 -0.36
N GLN A 45 -32.58 -52.51 -1.57
CA GLN A 45 -33.68 -53.41 -1.98
C GLN A 45 -34.70 -52.80 -2.95
N VAL A 46 -34.62 -53.28 -4.21
CA VAL A 46 -35.66 -53.91 -5.04
C VAL A 46 -37.05 -53.27 -5.14
N SER A 47 -37.43 -52.85 -6.35
CA SER A 47 -38.59 -53.32 -7.16
C SER A 47 -38.73 -52.42 -8.40
N ASP A 48 -38.51 -52.95 -9.61
CA ASP A 48 -39.53 -53.50 -10.53
C ASP A 48 -40.67 -52.54 -10.88
N SER A 49 -40.67 -51.99 -12.10
CA SER A 49 -41.55 -52.46 -13.19
C SER A 49 -41.59 -51.48 -14.37
N ALA A 50 -41.44 -52.04 -15.56
CA ALA A 50 -41.68 -51.42 -16.85
C ALA A 50 -43.18 -51.16 -17.07
N HIS A 51 -43.53 -50.28 -18.01
CA HIS A 51 -44.43 -50.61 -19.13
C HIS A 51 -44.63 -49.45 -20.15
N SER A 52 -44.39 -49.79 -21.43
CA SER A 52 -45.12 -49.46 -22.68
C SER A 52 -45.53 -48.01 -22.94
N GLU A 53 -45.01 -47.36 -23.98
CA GLU A 53 -45.47 -47.42 -25.40
C GLU A 53 -46.92 -46.94 -25.59
N HIS A 54 -47.08 -45.85 -26.34
CA HIS A 54 -48.16 -45.72 -27.32
C HIS A 54 -47.74 -44.76 -28.44
N ASP A 55 -47.76 -45.32 -29.65
CA ASP A 55 -47.78 -44.67 -30.96
C ASP A 55 -48.89 -43.61 -31.09
N GLU A 56 -48.68 -42.60 -31.94
CA GLU A 56 -49.52 -42.46 -33.15
C GLU A 56 -48.92 -41.44 -34.14
N ALA A 57 -49.03 -41.82 -35.41
CA ALA A 57 -48.45 -41.20 -36.58
C ALA A 57 -49.48 -40.42 -37.40
N SER A 58 -48.98 -39.80 -38.48
CA SER A 58 -49.66 -39.28 -39.68
C SER A 58 -50.06 -37.80 -39.63
N SER A 59 -50.00 -37.00 -40.70
CA SER A 59 -49.33 -36.98 -42.01
C SER A 59 -49.92 -35.75 -42.72
N HIS A 60 -49.15 -34.92 -43.42
CA HIS A 60 -49.58 -34.31 -44.70
C HIS A 60 -48.42 -33.56 -45.39
N ASP A 61 -48.28 -33.84 -46.69
CA ASP A 61 -47.18 -33.53 -47.60
C ASP A 61 -47.21 -32.14 -48.27
N SER A 62 -46.05 -31.80 -48.85
CA SER A 62 -45.77 -31.04 -50.10
C SER A 62 -45.95 -29.49 -50.05
N GLU A 63 -45.11 -28.64 -50.67
CA GLU A 63 -44.11 -28.81 -51.74
C GLU A 63 -43.19 -27.56 -51.86
N LEU A 64 -42.08 -27.70 -52.62
CA LEU A 64 -41.28 -26.67 -53.36
C LEU A 64 -40.03 -25.99 -52.73
N ALA A 65 -38.89 -26.65 -52.95
CA ALA A 65 -37.63 -26.23 -53.59
C ALA A 65 -37.13 -24.76 -53.57
N GLY A 66 -35.86 -24.59 -53.19
CA GLY A 66 -35.05 -23.40 -53.52
C GLY A 66 -33.61 -23.38 -52.95
N SER A 67 -32.67 -23.97 -53.69
CA SER A 67 -31.22 -23.66 -53.80
C SER A 67 -30.34 -23.49 -52.54
N GLY A 68 -29.31 -24.35 -52.43
CA GLY A 68 -28.32 -24.34 -51.37
C GLY A 68 -27.12 -23.40 -51.55
N VAL A 69 -26.43 -23.17 -50.43
CA VAL A 69 -25.02 -22.77 -50.29
C VAL A 69 -24.50 -23.49 -49.03
N PRO A 70 -23.28 -24.06 -49.01
CA PRO A 70 -22.82 -24.94 -47.92
C PRO A 70 -22.45 -24.14 -46.67
N HIS A 71 -22.74 -24.73 -45.50
CA HIS A 71 -22.18 -24.29 -44.22
C HIS A 71 -20.67 -24.56 -44.21
N ASP A 72 -19.90 -23.49 -44.10
CA ASP A 72 -18.46 -23.52 -43.85
C ASP A 72 -18.23 -23.95 -42.40
N GLU A 73 -17.61 -25.11 -42.22
CA GLU A 73 -17.11 -25.59 -40.93
C GLU A 73 -15.92 -24.70 -40.53
N GLY A 74 -16.24 -23.61 -39.83
CA GLY A 74 -15.25 -22.81 -39.13
C GLY A 74 -14.60 -23.66 -38.03
N HIS A 75 -13.38 -24.10 -38.30
CA HIS A 75 -12.42 -24.63 -37.33
C HIS A 75 -12.47 -23.81 -36.04
N GLY A 76 -13.13 -24.37 -35.02
CA GLY A 76 -12.96 -23.94 -33.65
C GLY A 76 -11.57 -24.34 -33.23
N ASP A 77 -10.63 -23.39 -33.29
CA ASP A 77 -9.42 -23.45 -32.50
C ASP A 77 -9.86 -23.47 -31.03
N GLY A 78 -9.95 -24.70 -30.50
CA GLY A 78 -10.02 -24.95 -29.08
C GLY A 78 -8.79 -24.31 -28.47
N HIS A 79 -8.98 -23.15 -27.85
CA HIS A 79 -8.09 -22.72 -26.79
C HIS A 79 -8.13 -23.83 -25.75
N ASP A 80 -7.10 -24.66 -25.75
CA ASP A 80 -6.73 -25.54 -24.65
C ASP A 80 -6.69 -24.67 -23.40
N ALA A 81 -7.80 -24.67 -22.66
CA ALA A 81 -7.82 -24.26 -21.28
C ALA A 81 -7.07 -25.36 -20.53
N SER A 82 -5.74 -25.30 -20.55
CA SER A 82 -4.94 -26.03 -19.57
C SER A 82 -5.46 -25.58 -18.21
N GLU A 83 -6.08 -26.49 -17.46
CA GLU A 83 -6.39 -26.30 -16.05
C GLU A 83 -5.10 -25.91 -15.36
N HIS A 84 -4.86 -24.60 -15.18
CA HIS A 84 -3.72 -24.13 -14.42
C HIS A 84 -4.00 -24.48 -12.96
N GLU A 85 -3.51 -25.65 -12.53
CA GLU A 85 -3.55 -26.07 -11.13
C GLU A 85 -3.05 -24.92 -10.26
N LEU A 86 -3.90 -24.48 -9.33
CA LEU A 86 -3.58 -23.40 -8.40
C LEU A 86 -2.26 -23.66 -7.69
N PRO A 87 -1.44 -22.62 -7.42
CA PRO A 87 -0.25 -22.79 -6.61
C PRO A 87 -0.56 -23.46 -5.28
N SER A 88 0.37 -24.30 -4.83
CA SER A 88 0.31 -24.86 -3.48
C SER A 88 0.31 -23.71 -2.48
N VAL A 89 -0.47 -23.82 -1.40
CA VAL A 89 -0.49 -22.81 -0.32
C VAL A 89 0.92 -22.59 0.26
N TYR A 90 1.78 -23.62 0.25
CA TYR A 90 3.17 -23.51 0.69
C TYR A 90 4.02 -22.60 -0.20
N ALA A 91 3.63 -22.35 -1.45
CA ALA A 91 4.30 -21.42 -2.35
C ALA A 91 4.19 -19.96 -1.87
N VAL A 92 3.29 -19.66 -0.93
CA VAL A 92 3.16 -18.34 -0.28
C VAL A 92 4.20 -18.13 0.83
N LEU A 93 4.88 -19.20 1.27
CA LEU A 93 5.81 -19.13 2.40
C LEU A 93 6.95 -18.10 2.20
N PRO A 94 7.61 -17.99 1.03
CA PRO A 94 8.65 -16.98 0.83
C PRO A 94 8.13 -15.55 1.03
N PHE A 95 6.90 -15.26 0.62
CA PHE A 95 6.27 -13.96 0.82
C PHE A 95 6.04 -13.65 2.30
N VAL A 96 5.47 -14.61 3.04
CA VAL A 96 5.22 -14.46 4.48
C VAL A 96 6.52 -14.30 5.26
N LEU A 97 7.56 -15.06 4.89
CA LEU A 97 8.89 -14.94 5.50
C LEU A 97 9.53 -13.58 5.23
N LEU A 98 9.42 -13.05 4.01
CA LEU A 98 9.96 -11.73 3.65
C LEU A 98 9.27 -10.62 4.44
N LEU A 99 7.94 -10.64 4.48
CA LEU A 99 7.14 -9.71 5.27
C LEU A 99 7.46 -9.80 6.77
N GLY A 100 7.59 -11.02 7.30
CA GLY A 100 8.01 -11.26 8.67
C GLY A 100 9.42 -10.72 8.96
N ALA A 101 10.36 -10.87 8.04
CA ALA A 101 11.71 -10.32 8.17
C ALA A 101 11.68 -8.78 8.26
N ILE A 102 10.91 -8.12 7.39
CA ILE A 102 10.75 -6.66 7.39
C ILE A 102 10.15 -6.17 8.71
N ALA A 103 9.14 -6.87 9.25
CA ALA A 103 8.49 -6.46 10.49
C ALA A 103 9.32 -6.75 11.75
N VAL A 104 10.04 -7.88 11.78
CA VAL A 104 10.68 -8.41 13.01
C VAL A 104 12.16 -8.04 13.10
N PHE A 105 12.94 -8.11 12.02
CA PHE A 105 14.40 -7.93 12.11
C PHE A 105 14.82 -6.54 12.62
N PRO A 106 14.15 -5.42 12.24
CA PRO A 106 14.45 -4.11 12.84
C PRO A 106 14.23 -4.04 14.35
N LEU A 107 13.38 -4.92 14.93
CA LEU A 107 13.04 -4.92 16.35
C LEU A 107 14.00 -5.78 17.19
N LEU A 108 14.73 -6.70 16.54
CA LEU A 108 15.63 -7.62 17.19
C LEU A 108 17.03 -7.00 17.32
N LYS A 109 17.39 -6.56 18.53
CA LYS A 109 18.72 -5.96 18.83
C LYS A 109 19.93 -6.76 18.32
N ARG A 110 19.81 -8.09 18.16
CA ARG A 110 20.88 -8.96 17.66
C ARG A 110 21.14 -8.80 16.15
N VAL A 111 20.11 -8.48 15.37
CA VAL A 111 20.17 -8.40 13.90
C VAL A 111 19.88 -7.00 13.36
N GLU A 112 19.45 -6.06 14.20
CA GLU A 112 19.13 -4.66 13.82
C GLU A 112 20.23 -4.02 12.96
N HIS A 113 21.48 -4.01 13.45
CA HIS A 113 22.61 -3.40 12.74
C HIS A 113 22.97 -4.13 11.44
N TRP A 114 22.74 -5.45 11.39
CA TRP A 114 22.94 -6.23 10.17
C TRP A 114 21.86 -5.88 9.14
N TRP A 115 20.61 -5.74 9.59
CA TRP A 115 19.45 -5.41 8.75
C TRP A 115 19.49 -3.98 8.21
N GLU A 116 20.15 -3.03 8.87
CA GLU A 116 20.32 -1.66 8.37
C GLU A 116 21.05 -1.60 7.01
N SER A 117 21.83 -2.62 6.67
CA SER A 117 22.50 -2.69 5.38
C SER A 117 21.54 -3.03 4.24
N ASN A 118 21.47 -2.15 3.24
CA ASN A 118 20.71 -2.39 2.00
C ASN A 118 21.12 -3.69 1.29
N LEU A 119 22.39 -4.11 1.39
CA LEU A 119 22.85 -5.36 0.79
C LEU A 119 22.24 -6.58 1.49
N HIS A 120 22.12 -6.56 2.82
CA HIS A 120 21.55 -7.67 3.56
C HIS A 120 20.04 -7.78 3.34
N ARG A 121 19.34 -6.64 3.30
CA ARG A 121 17.93 -6.57 2.89
C ARG A 121 17.74 -7.16 1.49
N PHE A 122 18.59 -6.76 0.54
CA PHE A 122 18.58 -7.30 -0.82
C PHE A 122 18.84 -8.81 -0.84
N TYR A 123 19.82 -9.32 -0.10
CA TYR A 123 20.11 -10.77 -0.09
C TYR A 123 18.95 -11.59 0.46
N VAL A 124 18.27 -11.11 1.51
CA VAL A 124 17.07 -11.79 2.03
C VAL A 124 15.95 -11.77 1.00
N ALA A 125 15.66 -10.59 0.42
CA ALA A 125 14.62 -10.43 -0.60
C ALA A 125 14.90 -11.28 -1.85
N ALA A 126 16.13 -11.22 -2.38
CA ALA A 126 16.56 -11.98 -3.55
C ALA A 126 16.60 -13.49 -3.28
N GLY A 127 17.05 -13.93 -2.11
CA GLY A 127 17.06 -15.33 -1.72
C GLY A 127 15.66 -15.94 -1.73
N LEU A 128 14.68 -15.25 -1.12
CA LEU A 128 13.28 -15.69 -1.10
C LEU A 128 12.62 -15.59 -2.48
N ALA A 129 12.98 -14.58 -3.28
CA ALA A 129 12.54 -14.48 -4.66
C ALA A 129 13.03 -15.66 -5.50
N ILE A 130 14.30 -16.05 -5.37
CA ILE A 130 14.87 -17.22 -6.07
C ILE A 130 14.15 -18.51 -5.66
N VAL A 131 13.79 -18.67 -4.37
CA VAL A 131 12.98 -19.82 -3.93
C VAL A 131 11.62 -19.83 -4.63
N THR A 132 10.98 -18.66 -4.75
CA THR A 132 9.69 -18.53 -5.46
C THR A 132 9.83 -18.86 -6.94
N LEU A 133 10.83 -18.31 -7.63
CA LEU A 133 11.08 -18.62 -9.04
C LEU A 133 11.44 -20.10 -9.24
N GLY A 134 12.17 -20.70 -8.30
CA GLY A 134 12.47 -22.13 -8.26
C GLY A 134 11.21 -22.98 -8.14
N TYR A 135 10.22 -22.55 -7.35
CA TYR A 135 8.91 -23.21 -7.31
C TYR A 135 8.22 -23.17 -8.68
N TYR A 136 8.20 -22.01 -9.36
CA TYR A 136 7.58 -21.94 -10.69
C TYR A 136 8.31 -22.79 -11.73
N LEU A 137 9.64 -22.78 -11.69
CA LEU A 137 10.49 -23.57 -12.58
C LEU A 137 10.27 -25.07 -12.40
N LEU A 138 10.21 -25.55 -11.16
CA LEU A 138 10.20 -26.98 -10.86
C LEU A 138 8.79 -27.58 -10.75
N ALA A 139 7.77 -26.77 -10.43
CA ALA A 139 6.44 -27.28 -10.08
C ALA A 139 5.26 -26.68 -10.88
N ARG A 140 5.45 -25.65 -11.74
CA ARG A 140 4.33 -24.92 -12.38
C ARG A 140 4.42 -24.76 -13.90
N GLY A 141 5.35 -25.45 -14.57
CA GLY A 141 5.47 -25.37 -16.04
C GLY A 141 6.82 -24.91 -16.58
N GLY A 142 7.86 -24.89 -15.75
CA GLY A 142 9.23 -24.65 -16.24
C GLY A 142 9.54 -23.17 -16.47
N TRP A 143 10.42 -22.91 -17.44
CA TRP A 143 10.90 -21.56 -17.75
C TRP A 143 9.79 -20.62 -18.20
N HIS A 144 8.76 -21.11 -18.88
CA HIS A 144 7.65 -20.29 -19.35
C HIS A 144 6.90 -19.61 -18.18
N SER A 145 6.64 -20.36 -17.11
CA SER A 145 5.98 -19.82 -15.91
C SER A 145 6.85 -18.81 -15.17
N VAL A 146 8.18 -19.02 -15.17
CA VAL A 146 9.15 -18.06 -14.62
C VAL A 146 9.15 -16.77 -15.43
N GLU A 147 9.14 -16.85 -16.75
CA GLU A 147 9.05 -15.68 -17.64
C GLU A 147 7.76 -14.90 -17.39
N HIS A 148 6.61 -15.58 -17.28
CA HIS A 148 5.33 -14.95 -17.00
C HIS A 148 5.32 -14.22 -15.65
N VAL A 149 5.89 -14.84 -14.61
CA VAL A 149 6.05 -14.23 -13.27
C VAL A 149 6.96 -13.01 -13.32
N LEU A 150 8.09 -13.08 -14.02
CA LEU A 150 9.01 -11.94 -14.14
C LEU A 150 8.39 -10.80 -14.97
N GLU A 151 7.66 -11.11 -16.03
CA GLU A 151 6.95 -10.11 -16.82
C GLU A 151 5.93 -9.36 -15.96
N HIS A 152 5.10 -10.07 -15.19
CA HIS A 152 4.11 -9.41 -14.34
C HIS A 152 4.77 -8.66 -13.17
N ALA A 153 5.54 -9.38 -12.34
CA ALA A 153 6.11 -8.83 -11.10
C ALA A 153 7.14 -7.72 -11.36
N ILE A 154 8.01 -7.88 -12.36
CA ILE A 154 9.10 -6.94 -12.59
C ILE A 154 8.69 -5.87 -13.60
N LEU A 155 8.25 -6.30 -14.77
CA LEU A 155 8.07 -5.39 -15.89
C LEU A 155 6.79 -4.55 -15.76
N LYS A 156 5.67 -5.15 -15.34
CA LYS A 156 4.38 -4.46 -15.21
C LYS A 156 4.20 -3.75 -13.87
N GLU A 157 4.79 -4.27 -12.79
CA GLU A 157 4.57 -3.75 -11.44
C GLU A 157 5.79 -3.02 -10.86
N PHE A 158 6.88 -3.74 -10.60
CA PHE A 158 8.05 -3.20 -9.88
C PHE A 158 8.73 -2.04 -10.61
N ILE A 159 8.96 -2.14 -11.93
CA ILE A 159 9.64 -1.08 -12.70
C ILE A 159 8.84 0.23 -12.67
N PRO A 160 7.55 0.26 -13.05
CA PRO A 160 6.74 1.48 -12.93
C PRO A 160 6.71 2.03 -11.50
N PHE A 161 6.59 1.13 -10.52
CA PHE A 161 6.56 1.47 -9.11
C PHE A 161 7.84 2.19 -8.65
N ILE A 162 9.00 1.58 -8.88
CA ILE A 162 10.27 2.13 -8.39
C ILE A 162 10.68 3.37 -9.18
N VAL A 163 10.38 3.46 -10.48
CA VAL A 163 10.66 4.64 -11.30
C VAL A 163 9.83 5.83 -10.83
N LEU A 164 8.55 5.65 -10.51
CA LEU A 164 7.72 6.71 -9.94
C LEU A 164 8.28 7.20 -8.59
N LEU A 165 8.53 6.28 -7.65
CA LEU A 165 9.05 6.64 -6.33
C LEU A 165 10.40 7.34 -6.42
N PHE A 166 11.29 6.82 -7.27
CA PHE A 166 12.58 7.45 -7.53
C PHE A 166 12.42 8.85 -8.10
N SER A 167 11.48 9.05 -9.02
CA SER A 167 11.25 10.34 -9.66
C SER A 167 10.76 11.40 -8.68
N LEU A 168 9.74 11.06 -7.89
CA LEU A 168 9.23 11.95 -6.85
C LEU A 168 10.29 12.25 -5.79
N TYR A 169 11.03 11.22 -5.33
CA TYR A 169 12.09 11.35 -4.34
C TYR A 169 13.26 12.22 -4.83
N ALA A 170 13.80 11.92 -6.01
CA ALA A 170 14.95 12.60 -6.57
C ALA A 170 14.63 14.05 -6.94
N ILE A 171 13.47 14.34 -7.53
CA ILE A 171 13.12 15.71 -7.92
C ILE A 171 12.78 16.54 -6.67
N SER A 172 12.00 15.99 -5.73
CA SER A 172 11.68 16.68 -4.47
C SER A 172 12.92 16.94 -3.61
N GLY A 173 13.90 16.02 -3.61
CA GLY A 173 15.19 16.22 -2.93
C GLY A 173 16.00 17.43 -3.43
N GLY A 174 15.68 17.94 -4.63
CA GLY A 174 16.23 19.17 -5.19
C GLY A 174 15.59 20.46 -4.68
N ILE A 175 14.49 20.38 -3.92
CA ILE A 175 13.79 21.52 -3.32
C ILE A 175 14.08 21.54 -1.82
N ARG A 176 14.46 22.70 -1.29
CA ARG A 176 14.67 22.88 0.14
C ARG A 176 13.85 24.04 0.66
N ILE A 177 13.11 23.78 1.74
CA ILE A 177 12.46 24.81 2.54
C ILE A 177 13.29 24.99 3.82
N ARG A 178 13.69 26.22 4.11
CA ARG A 178 14.41 26.62 5.33
C ARG A 178 13.70 27.83 5.94
N GLY A 179 13.71 27.92 7.24
CA GLY A 179 13.22 29.07 7.98
C GLY A 179 12.76 28.62 9.35
N ASP A 180 12.34 29.60 10.12
CA ASP A 180 12.03 29.43 11.53
C ASP A 180 10.84 30.36 11.84
N LEU A 181 9.64 29.80 11.82
CA LEU A 181 8.42 30.54 12.12
C LEU A 181 8.16 30.48 13.63
N PRO A 182 7.30 31.35 14.18
CA PRO A 182 6.88 31.19 15.57
C PRO A 182 6.26 29.80 15.82
N ALA A 183 6.77 29.08 16.82
CA ALA A 183 6.42 27.71 17.20
C ALA A 183 5.02 27.57 17.83
N THR A 184 4.01 28.23 17.26
CA THR A 184 2.65 28.23 17.80
C THR A 184 1.87 26.99 17.33
N PRO A 185 0.86 26.54 18.11
CA PRO A 185 -0.01 25.43 17.70
C PRO A 185 -0.67 25.64 16.33
N VAL A 186 -1.02 26.87 15.99
CA VAL A 186 -1.65 27.22 14.70
C VAL A 186 -0.67 27.04 13.55
N ILE A 187 0.57 27.51 13.68
CA ILE A 187 1.60 27.36 12.63
C ILE A 187 1.89 25.88 12.38
N ASN A 188 1.99 25.07 13.45
CA ASN A 188 2.15 23.63 13.28
C ASN A 188 0.94 22.97 12.60
N CYS A 189 -0.29 23.39 12.90
CA CYS A 189 -1.47 22.92 12.17
C CYS A 189 -1.41 23.28 10.68
N ILE A 190 -0.91 24.46 10.34
CA ILE A 190 -0.72 24.88 8.94
C ILE A 190 0.33 24.01 8.25
N PHE A 191 1.45 23.69 8.92
CA PHE A 191 2.43 22.73 8.39
C PHE A 191 1.81 21.36 8.12
N LEU A 192 1.02 20.83 9.07
CA LEU A 192 0.33 19.55 8.90
C LEU A 192 -0.68 19.59 7.74
N ALA A 193 -1.48 20.66 7.63
CA ALA A 193 -2.46 20.84 6.57
C ALA A 193 -1.81 20.93 5.18
N ILE A 194 -0.77 21.76 5.05
CA ILE A 194 -0.01 21.90 3.79
C ILE A 194 0.66 20.57 3.45
N GLY A 195 1.27 19.90 4.42
CA GLY A 195 1.91 18.60 4.20
C GLY A 195 0.92 17.52 3.78
N GLY A 196 -0.24 17.44 4.43
CA GLY A 196 -1.31 16.52 4.08
C GLY A 196 -1.84 16.76 2.66
N ALA A 197 -1.99 18.02 2.26
CA ALA A 197 -2.37 18.37 0.88
C ALA A 197 -1.26 17.99 -0.12
N LEU A 198 -0.01 18.37 0.15
CA LEU A 198 1.12 18.07 -0.74
C LEU A 198 1.36 16.57 -0.91
N ALA A 199 1.15 15.77 0.15
CA ALA A 199 1.35 14.32 0.11
C ALA A 199 0.58 13.66 -1.05
N SER A 200 -0.65 14.11 -1.33
CA SER A 200 -1.43 13.60 -2.47
C SER A 200 -0.83 13.91 -3.85
N PHE A 201 -0.05 14.98 -4.00
CA PHE A 201 0.44 15.44 -5.31
C PHE A 201 1.90 15.06 -5.58
N ILE A 202 2.73 15.01 -4.55
CA ILE A 202 4.17 14.75 -4.68
C ILE A 202 4.60 13.48 -3.93
N GLY A 203 3.64 12.71 -3.44
CA GLY A 203 3.85 11.52 -2.63
C GLY A 203 4.09 11.83 -1.15
N THR A 204 3.64 10.94 -0.26
CA THR A 204 3.88 10.99 1.20
C THR A 204 5.39 11.13 1.51
N THR A 205 6.24 10.36 0.83
CA THR A 205 7.72 10.47 0.96
C THR A 205 8.26 11.84 0.55
N GLY A 206 7.78 12.39 -0.58
CA GLY A 206 8.22 13.67 -1.10
C GLY A 206 7.82 14.82 -0.15
N ALA A 207 6.55 14.85 0.26
CA ALA A 207 6.04 15.84 1.21
C ALA A 207 6.76 15.76 2.57
N ALA A 208 7.00 14.55 3.08
CA ALA A 208 7.73 14.35 4.33
C ALA A 208 9.14 14.95 4.25
N MET A 209 9.90 14.65 3.19
CA MET A 209 11.27 15.15 3.00
C MET A 209 11.36 16.67 2.88
N LEU A 210 10.33 17.32 2.31
CA LEU A 210 10.30 18.78 2.18
C LEU A 210 9.99 19.48 3.50
N LEU A 211 9.09 18.92 4.31
CA LEU A 211 8.48 19.64 5.42
C LEU A 211 8.95 19.21 6.82
N ILE A 212 9.52 18.01 6.98
CA ILE A 212 9.91 17.55 8.32
C ILE A 212 10.98 18.43 8.97
N ARG A 213 11.98 18.85 8.20
CA ARG A 213 13.07 19.70 8.71
C ARG A 213 12.62 21.10 9.06
N PRO A 214 11.93 21.87 8.19
CA PRO A 214 11.44 23.18 8.59
C PRO A 214 10.42 23.11 9.74
N LEU A 215 9.66 22.01 9.87
CA LEU A 215 8.79 21.80 11.03
C LEU A 215 9.60 21.60 12.32
N ILE A 216 10.65 20.79 12.28
CA ILE A 216 11.56 20.62 13.43
C ILE A 216 12.25 21.95 13.74
N ASP A 217 12.77 22.64 12.73
CA ASP A 217 13.46 23.91 12.88
C ASP A 217 12.57 24.96 13.57
N THR A 218 11.32 25.07 13.11
CA THR A 218 10.26 25.93 13.70
C THR A 218 9.90 25.56 15.15
N ASN A 219 10.26 24.38 15.63
CA ASN A 219 9.95 23.92 16.99
C ASN A 219 11.22 23.66 17.81
N ASN A 220 12.39 24.18 17.40
CA ASN A 220 13.66 23.93 18.08
C ASN A 220 13.71 24.52 19.50
N GLU A 221 12.98 25.60 19.74
CA GLU A 221 12.87 26.30 21.03
C GLU A 221 11.96 25.57 22.00
N ARG A 222 11.06 24.71 21.50
CA ARG A 222 10.07 24.00 22.31
C ARG A 222 10.68 22.74 22.92
N LYS A 223 10.28 22.43 24.15
CA LYS A 223 10.70 21.22 24.87
C LYS A 223 9.79 20.03 24.57
N HIS A 224 8.54 20.29 24.23
CA HIS A 224 7.55 19.26 23.97
C HIS A 224 7.14 19.26 22.49
N CYS A 225 7.96 18.62 21.64
CA CYS A 225 7.73 18.56 20.19
C CYS A 225 7.41 17.16 19.66
N GLN A 226 7.48 16.15 20.53
CA GLN A 226 7.35 14.74 20.15
C GLN A 226 6.01 14.45 19.45
N HIS A 227 4.90 14.97 19.99
CA HIS A 227 3.57 14.77 19.42
C HIS A 227 3.42 15.46 18.06
N THR A 228 4.06 16.61 17.83
CA THR A 228 4.07 17.29 16.53
C THR A 228 4.66 16.38 15.44
N ILE A 229 5.77 15.70 15.73
CA ILE A 229 6.37 14.74 14.79
C ILE A 229 5.46 13.52 14.58
N VAL A 230 4.82 13.02 15.64
CA VAL A 230 3.88 11.89 15.54
C VAL A 230 2.66 12.24 14.67
N PHE A 231 2.06 13.41 14.86
CA PHE A 231 0.94 13.86 14.03
C PHE A 231 1.37 14.21 12.59
N PHE A 232 2.62 14.63 12.39
CA PHE A 232 3.21 14.74 11.05
C PHE A 232 3.24 13.38 10.34
N ILE A 233 3.60 12.32 11.06
CA ILE A 233 3.54 10.95 10.53
C ILE A 233 2.09 10.56 10.20
N PHE A 234 1.13 10.81 11.10
CA PHE A 234 -0.28 10.47 10.87
C PHE A 234 -0.87 11.16 9.64
N VAL A 235 -0.60 12.45 9.49
CA VAL A 235 -1.20 13.29 8.44
C VAL A 235 -0.38 13.22 7.16
N VAL A 236 0.91 13.58 7.20
CA VAL A 236 1.73 13.81 6.00
C VAL A 236 2.29 12.50 5.43
N CYS A 237 2.68 11.56 6.28
CA CYS A 237 3.28 10.29 5.83
C CYS A 237 2.25 9.21 5.48
N ASN A 238 0.95 9.45 5.73
CA ASN A 238 -0.12 8.46 5.55
C ASN A 238 -1.42 9.11 5.04
N CYS A 239 -2.27 9.61 5.94
CA CYS A 239 -3.65 10.00 5.62
C CYS A 239 -3.76 11.11 4.56
N GLY A 240 -2.70 11.86 4.33
CA GLY A 240 -2.61 12.90 3.32
C GLY A 240 -2.49 12.36 1.88
N GLY A 241 -2.03 11.13 1.67
CA GLY A 241 -1.66 10.59 0.35
C GLY A 241 -2.80 10.03 -0.51
N CYS A 242 -4.06 10.40 -0.30
CA CYS A 242 -5.20 9.70 -0.93
C CYS A 242 -5.75 10.29 -2.23
N LEU A 243 -5.48 11.56 -2.57
CA LEU A 243 -6.25 12.23 -3.63
C LEU A 243 -5.78 11.89 -5.05
N LEU A 244 -4.55 11.42 -5.24
CA LEU A 244 -4.07 10.92 -6.54
C LEU A 244 -3.34 9.58 -6.35
N PRO A 245 -3.27 8.73 -7.38
CA PRO A 245 -2.57 7.44 -7.29
C PRO A 245 -1.10 7.58 -6.90
N ILE A 246 -0.46 8.67 -7.31
CA ILE A 246 0.94 8.96 -7.00
C ILE A 246 1.17 9.39 -5.53
N GLY A 247 0.09 9.67 -4.80
CA GLY A 247 0.15 10.17 -3.43
C GLY A 247 0.69 9.14 -2.44
N ASP A 248 0.36 7.86 -2.64
CA ASP A 248 0.84 6.77 -1.80
C ASP A 248 0.99 5.47 -2.61
N PRO A 249 2.01 4.62 -2.33
CA PRO A 249 2.24 3.33 -2.99
C PRO A 249 1.01 2.45 -3.27
N PRO A 250 0.08 2.23 -2.32
CA PRO A 250 -1.13 1.44 -2.53
C PRO A 250 -1.96 1.88 -3.72
N LEU A 251 -2.21 3.19 -3.82
CA LEU A 251 -3.11 3.75 -4.83
C LEU A 251 -2.48 3.71 -6.21
N PHE A 252 -1.15 3.81 -6.28
CA PHE A 252 -0.42 3.63 -7.53
C PHE A 252 -0.53 2.19 -8.03
N LEU A 253 -0.47 1.18 -7.15
CA LEU A 253 -0.69 -0.20 -7.56
C LEU A 253 -2.11 -0.43 -8.07
N GLY A 254 -3.13 0.17 -7.42
CA GLY A 254 -4.49 0.18 -7.96
C GLY A 254 -4.57 0.80 -9.36
N TYR A 255 -3.82 1.87 -9.61
CA TYR A 255 -3.75 2.50 -10.93
C TYR A 255 -3.11 1.58 -11.99
N LEU A 256 -2.05 0.84 -11.63
CA LEU A 256 -1.45 -0.17 -12.52
C LEU A 256 -2.43 -1.32 -12.81
N GLU A 257 -3.30 -1.65 -11.86
CA GLU A 257 -4.40 -2.62 -12.00
C GLU A 257 -5.61 -2.12 -12.81
N GLY A 258 -5.54 -0.90 -13.34
CA GLY A 258 -6.53 -0.34 -14.25
C GLY A 258 -7.48 0.68 -13.62
N VAL A 259 -7.41 0.92 -12.31
CA VAL A 259 -8.25 1.94 -11.65
C VAL A 259 -8.00 3.31 -12.30
N PRO A 260 -9.04 4.09 -12.66
CA PRO A 260 -8.85 5.37 -13.35
C PRO A 260 -8.05 6.38 -12.51
N PHE A 261 -7.22 7.21 -13.15
CA PHE A 261 -6.33 8.15 -12.45
C PHE A 261 -7.05 9.08 -11.48
N LEU A 262 -8.20 9.63 -11.86
CA LEU A 262 -8.98 10.56 -11.02
C LEU A 262 -9.96 9.84 -10.08
N TRP A 263 -10.08 8.52 -10.15
CA TRP A 263 -11.02 7.77 -9.31
C TRP A 263 -10.73 7.98 -7.83
N THR A 264 -9.46 8.00 -7.43
CA THR A 264 -9.05 8.22 -6.05
C THR A 264 -9.47 9.60 -5.56
N MET A 265 -9.31 10.64 -6.38
CA MET A 265 -9.76 11.99 -6.05
C MET A 265 -11.27 12.01 -5.81
N TRP A 266 -12.07 11.44 -6.72
CA TRP A 266 -13.53 11.50 -6.63
C TRP A 266 -14.11 10.61 -5.54
N SER A 267 -13.49 9.46 -5.28
CA SER A 267 -14.00 8.47 -4.34
C SER A 267 -13.48 8.66 -2.91
N LEU A 268 -12.29 9.25 -2.75
CA LEU A 268 -11.61 9.33 -1.45
C LEU A 268 -11.54 10.75 -0.86
N TRP A 269 -11.88 11.81 -1.61
CA TRP A 269 -11.69 13.18 -1.11
C TRP A 269 -12.45 13.49 0.19
N LEU A 270 -13.66 12.94 0.37
CA LEU A 270 -14.47 13.23 1.55
C LEU A 270 -13.96 12.47 2.80
N PRO A 271 -13.68 11.15 2.74
CA PRO A 271 -12.97 10.44 3.81
C PRO A 271 -11.59 11.04 4.11
N TRP A 272 -10.84 11.46 3.08
CA TRP A 272 -9.55 12.13 3.21
C TRP A 272 -9.68 13.45 3.97
N LEU A 273 -10.62 14.31 3.57
CA LEU A 273 -10.84 15.62 4.20
C LEU A 273 -11.27 15.44 5.65
N PHE A 274 -12.26 14.56 5.89
CA PHE A 274 -12.75 14.26 7.23
C PHE A 274 -11.62 13.79 8.16
N THR A 275 -10.83 12.82 7.71
CA THR A 275 -9.75 12.22 8.50
C THR A 275 -8.65 13.24 8.80
N ASN A 276 -8.17 13.97 7.79
CA ASN A 276 -7.10 14.95 8.00
C ASN A 276 -7.55 16.14 8.85
N VAL A 277 -8.76 16.67 8.64
CA VAL A 277 -9.32 17.74 9.49
C VAL A 277 -9.45 17.26 10.93
N LEU A 278 -9.95 16.05 11.16
CA LEU A 278 -10.12 15.51 12.51
C LEU A 278 -8.78 15.28 13.21
N LEU A 279 -7.77 14.74 12.52
CA LEU A 279 -6.42 14.55 13.06
C LEU A 279 -5.76 15.89 13.40
N ILE A 280 -5.88 16.89 12.53
CA ILE A 280 -5.35 18.24 12.79
C ILE A 280 -6.10 18.90 13.95
N ALA A 281 -7.41 18.70 14.07
CA ALA A 281 -8.19 19.19 15.21
C ALA A 281 -7.76 18.53 16.53
N ILE A 282 -7.56 17.20 16.55
CA ILE A 282 -7.03 16.48 17.71
C ILE A 282 -5.64 17.02 18.06
N TYR A 283 -4.76 17.16 17.06
CA TYR A 283 -3.43 17.76 17.25
C TYR A 283 -3.53 19.14 17.89
N PHE A 284 -4.36 20.03 17.33
CA PHE A 284 -4.52 21.40 17.83
C PHE A 284 -4.98 21.42 19.28
N VAL A 285 -5.97 20.59 19.64
CA VAL A 285 -6.48 20.51 21.00
C VAL A 285 -5.38 20.03 21.95
N VAL A 286 -4.69 18.95 21.61
CA VAL A 286 -3.63 18.38 22.44
C VAL A 286 -2.45 19.35 22.57
N ASP A 287 -2.00 19.96 21.47
CA ASP A 287 -0.88 20.90 21.50
C ASP A 287 -1.24 22.16 22.29
N LYS A 288 -2.35 22.82 21.94
CA LYS A 288 -2.73 24.11 22.54
C LYS A 288 -3.08 24.01 24.02
N PHE A 289 -3.78 22.96 24.44
CA PHE A 289 -4.31 22.89 25.81
C PHE A 289 -3.46 22.04 26.75
N TYR A 290 -2.61 21.14 26.25
CA TYR A 290 -1.81 20.26 27.11
C TYR A 290 -0.29 20.50 27.02
N TYR A 291 0.28 20.63 25.82
CA TYR A 291 1.74 20.74 25.66
C TYR A 291 2.25 22.18 25.66
N TYR A 292 1.63 23.07 24.87
CA TYR A 292 2.03 24.46 24.76
C TYR A 292 2.02 25.22 26.10
N PRO A 293 1.03 25.02 27.00
CA PRO A 293 1.04 25.68 28.32
C PRO A 293 2.17 25.23 29.26
N LYS A 294 2.84 24.12 28.94
CA LYS A 294 3.99 23.60 29.72
C LYS A 294 5.32 24.18 29.26
N GLU A 295 5.35 24.87 28.11
CA GLU A 295 6.55 25.55 27.63
C GLU A 295 6.90 26.73 28.55
N THR A 296 8.18 27.01 28.72
CA THR A 296 8.59 28.11 29.60
C THR A 296 8.42 29.45 28.90
N LEU A 297 8.06 30.49 29.66
CA LEU A 297 7.92 31.85 29.10
C LEU A 297 9.22 32.36 28.45
N LEU A 298 10.39 31.89 28.90
CA LEU A 298 11.68 32.23 28.29
C LEU A 298 11.81 31.60 26.91
N ASP A 299 11.46 30.32 26.77
CA ASP A 299 11.51 29.61 25.49
C ASP A 299 10.53 30.24 24.47
N ILE A 300 9.30 30.58 24.91
CA ILE A 300 8.31 31.27 24.07
C ILE A 300 8.79 32.66 23.63
N ARG A 301 9.44 33.42 24.52
CA ARG A 301 9.98 34.74 24.15
C ARG A 301 11.12 34.60 23.16
N ARG A 302 12.01 33.63 23.35
CA ARG A 302 13.13 33.37 22.43
C ARG A 302 12.62 33.03 21.03
N ASP A 303 11.66 32.11 20.94
CA ASP A 303 10.96 31.72 19.70
C ASP A 303 10.39 32.93 18.94
N ASN A 304 9.66 33.80 19.64
CA ASN A 304 9.10 35.00 19.02
C ASN A 304 10.17 36.00 18.51
N THR A 305 11.38 35.96 19.06
CA THR A 305 12.47 36.89 18.69
C THR A 305 13.45 36.31 17.68
N GLU A 306 13.64 34.99 17.64
CA GLU A 306 14.64 34.32 16.80
C GLU A 306 14.09 33.82 15.46
N THR A 307 12.93 34.34 15.04
CA THR A 307 12.29 33.94 13.78
C THR A 307 13.09 34.30 12.52
N ARG A 308 12.99 33.44 11.51
CA ARG A 308 13.58 33.61 10.18
C ARG A 308 12.53 33.33 9.11
N PRO A 309 12.32 34.23 8.13
CA PRO A 309 11.32 34.01 7.11
C PRO A 309 11.62 32.74 6.30
N LEU A 310 10.57 32.04 5.88
CA LEU A 310 10.70 30.87 5.02
C LEU A 310 11.37 31.27 3.69
N LYS A 311 12.43 30.56 3.35
CA LYS A 311 13.15 30.63 2.07
C LYS A 311 13.05 29.27 1.39
N ILE A 312 12.54 29.29 0.16
CA ILE A 312 12.46 28.12 -0.69
C ILE A 312 13.60 28.20 -1.71
N SER A 313 14.47 27.21 -1.70
CA SER A 313 15.60 27.09 -2.63
C SER A 313 15.39 25.90 -3.55
N GLY A 314 15.76 26.04 -4.83
CA GLY A 314 15.66 24.96 -5.81
C GLY A 314 14.22 24.67 -6.28
N LEU A 315 13.28 25.60 -6.05
CA LEU A 315 11.89 25.45 -6.50
C LEU A 315 11.81 25.34 -8.03
N LEU A 316 12.47 26.22 -8.77
CA LEU A 316 12.67 26.07 -10.22
C LEU A 316 14.03 25.43 -10.48
N PRO A 317 14.12 24.40 -11.34
CA PRO A 317 13.06 23.84 -12.20
C PRO A 317 12.19 22.75 -11.54
N ASN A 318 12.52 22.28 -10.34
CA ASN A 318 11.97 21.05 -9.76
C ASN A 318 10.44 21.02 -9.61
N ALA A 319 9.78 22.13 -9.33
CA ALA A 319 8.33 22.20 -9.24
C ALA A 319 7.64 21.90 -10.58
N ILE A 320 8.20 22.39 -11.68
CA ILE A 320 7.69 22.10 -13.04
C ILE A 320 7.94 20.63 -13.38
N LEU A 321 9.11 20.11 -13.01
CA LEU A 321 9.46 18.71 -13.27
C LEU A 321 8.57 17.75 -12.46
N LEU A 322 8.23 18.08 -11.20
CA LEU A 322 7.27 17.32 -10.41
C LEU A 322 5.90 17.30 -11.09
N LEU A 323 5.38 18.45 -11.53
CA LEU A 323 4.15 18.49 -12.31
C LEU A 323 4.25 17.62 -13.57
N GLY A 324 5.40 17.64 -14.25
CA GLY A 324 5.69 16.76 -15.38
C GLY A 324 5.58 15.27 -15.04
N VAL A 325 6.03 14.84 -13.84
CA VAL A 325 5.88 13.45 -13.37
C VAL A 325 4.41 13.11 -13.17
N ILE A 326 3.60 14.01 -12.57
CA ILE A 326 2.15 13.82 -12.40
C ILE A 326 1.48 13.61 -13.76
N LEU A 327 1.78 14.51 -14.72
CA LEU A 327 1.22 14.46 -16.06
C LEU A 327 1.68 13.22 -16.83
N ALA A 328 2.94 12.80 -16.67
CA ALA A 328 3.44 11.57 -17.28
C ALA A 328 2.67 10.34 -16.78
N VAL A 329 2.40 10.25 -15.47
CA VAL A 329 1.60 9.14 -14.93
C VAL A 329 0.18 9.17 -15.46
N ALA A 330 -0.46 10.34 -15.46
CA ALA A 330 -1.86 10.50 -15.83
C ALA A 330 -2.12 10.31 -17.33
N LEU A 331 -1.16 10.68 -18.20
CA LEU A 331 -1.38 10.77 -19.65
C LEU A 331 -0.63 9.71 -20.47
N LEU A 332 0.40 9.06 -19.90
CA LEU A 332 1.29 8.16 -20.65
C LEU A 332 1.13 6.68 -20.25
N ASP A 333 -0.04 6.29 -19.74
CA ASP A 333 -0.35 4.88 -19.48
C ASP A 333 -0.85 4.17 -20.75
N PRO A 334 -0.17 3.11 -21.24
CA PRO A 334 -0.54 2.41 -22.47
C PRO A 334 -1.89 1.69 -22.38
N THR A 335 -2.36 1.38 -21.17
CA THR A 335 -3.63 0.70 -20.93
C THR A 335 -4.82 1.66 -20.92
N LYS A 336 -4.57 2.98 -20.91
CA LYS A 336 -5.59 4.02 -20.75
C LYS A 336 -5.50 5.05 -21.89
N PRO A 337 -5.92 4.69 -23.13
CA PRO A 337 -5.78 5.55 -24.28
C PRO A 337 -6.57 6.86 -24.13
N ILE A 338 -5.97 7.97 -24.57
CA ILE A 338 -6.60 9.29 -24.54
C ILE A 338 -6.96 9.66 -25.97
N ASN A 339 -8.25 9.89 -26.22
CA ASN A 339 -8.77 10.23 -27.56
C ASN A 339 -8.32 9.24 -28.66
N GLY A 340 -8.23 7.95 -28.31
CA GLY A 340 -7.81 6.88 -29.23
C GLY A 340 -6.30 6.77 -29.46
N TRP A 341 -5.48 7.66 -28.86
CA TRP A 341 -4.03 7.52 -28.86
C TRP A 341 -3.56 6.78 -27.60
N ALA A 342 -2.79 5.71 -27.79
CA ALA A 342 -2.12 4.98 -26.73
C ALA A 342 -0.60 5.20 -26.82
N PRO A 343 0.08 5.55 -25.71
CA PRO A 343 1.53 5.62 -25.66
C PRO A 343 2.15 4.23 -25.83
N TRP A 344 3.38 4.16 -26.35
CA TRP A 344 4.10 2.88 -26.40
C TRP A 344 4.43 2.38 -24.98
N PRO A 345 4.64 1.07 -24.78
CA PRO A 345 5.11 0.53 -23.50
C PRO A 345 6.37 1.27 -23.01
N TYR A 346 6.40 1.56 -21.71
CA TYR A 346 7.50 2.27 -21.02
C TYR A 346 7.72 3.75 -21.36
N LEU A 347 6.86 4.41 -22.16
CA LEU A 347 7.01 5.84 -22.44
C LEU A 347 6.98 6.67 -21.15
N ARG A 348 6.03 6.36 -20.25
CA ARG A 348 5.86 7.00 -18.95
C ARG A 348 7.16 6.97 -18.15
N GLU A 349 7.76 5.80 -18.02
CA GLU A 349 8.97 5.57 -17.24
C GLU A 349 10.18 6.29 -17.86
N ILE A 350 10.31 6.26 -19.19
CA ILE A 350 11.37 6.99 -19.90
C ILE A 350 11.25 8.50 -19.67
N VAL A 351 10.03 9.05 -19.77
CA VAL A 351 9.77 10.47 -19.52
C VAL A 351 10.10 10.83 -18.07
N GLN A 352 9.67 10.02 -17.11
CA GLN A 352 9.96 10.21 -15.70
C GLN A 352 11.46 10.22 -15.40
N LEU A 353 12.23 9.25 -15.91
CA LEU A 353 13.68 9.20 -15.76
C LEU A 353 14.36 10.39 -16.45
N SER A 354 13.84 10.86 -17.58
CA SER A 354 14.32 12.06 -18.26
C SER A 354 14.10 13.33 -17.43
N LEU A 355 12.96 13.42 -16.72
CA LEU A 355 12.68 14.52 -15.78
C LEU A 355 13.61 14.46 -14.56
N VAL A 356 13.95 13.27 -14.07
CA VAL A 356 14.98 13.11 -13.03
C VAL A 356 16.34 13.60 -13.53
N ALA A 357 16.75 13.17 -14.73
CA ALA A 357 18.00 13.63 -15.33
C ALA A 357 18.02 15.16 -15.47
N ALA A 358 16.93 15.77 -15.95
CA ALA A 358 16.79 17.22 -16.01
C ALA A 358 16.91 17.88 -14.63
N SER A 359 16.31 17.29 -13.59
CA SER A 359 16.40 17.78 -12.21
C SER A 359 17.82 17.70 -11.64
N LEU A 360 18.60 16.69 -12.02
CA LEU A 360 19.99 16.53 -11.60
C LEU A 360 20.93 17.47 -12.37
N LEU A 361 20.67 17.72 -13.66
CA LEU A 361 21.48 18.57 -14.52
C LEU A 361 21.21 20.07 -14.32
N LEU A 362 19.94 20.45 -14.22
CA LEU A 362 19.52 21.85 -14.12
C LEU A 362 19.37 22.33 -12.66
N GLY A 363 19.17 21.40 -11.73
CA GLY A 363 18.99 21.69 -10.31
C GLY A 363 20.30 22.05 -9.59
N SER A 364 20.18 22.72 -8.44
CA SER A 364 21.36 23.10 -7.65
C SER A 364 21.92 21.93 -6.84
N ALA A 365 23.15 21.50 -7.15
CA ALA A 365 23.89 20.52 -6.36
C ALA A 365 24.08 20.96 -4.91
N LYS A 366 24.27 22.27 -4.68
CA LYS A 366 24.37 22.86 -3.35
C LYS A 366 23.12 22.57 -2.55
N VAL A 367 21.92 22.84 -3.10
CA VAL A 367 20.62 22.61 -2.42
C VAL A 367 20.44 21.15 -2.02
N ARG A 368 20.82 20.20 -2.88
CA ARG A 368 20.76 18.76 -2.59
C ARG A 368 21.68 18.34 -1.45
N ALA A 369 22.93 18.80 -1.47
CA ALA A 369 23.89 18.56 -0.40
C ALA A 369 23.39 19.15 0.93
N ASP A 370 22.84 20.36 0.84
CA ASP A 370 22.19 21.06 1.94
C ASP A 370 21.02 20.24 2.52
N ASN A 371 20.22 19.59 1.67
CA ASN A 371 19.16 18.66 2.03
C ASN A 371 19.65 17.29 2.51
N LYS A 372 20.97 17.06 2.62
CA LYS A 372 21.56 15.75 2.91
C LYS A 372 20.98 14.64 2.02
N PHE A 373 20.67 14.98 0.77
CA PHE A 373 20.08 14.05 -0.17
C PHE A 373 21.05 12.89 -0.43
N ASN A 374 20.54 11.67 -0.41
CA ASN A 374 21.30 10.46 -0.67
C ASN A 374 20.37 9.42 -1.29
N TYR A 375 20.92 8.40 -1.94
CA TYR A 375 20.11 7.36 -2.59
C TYR A 375 19.82 6.17 -1.67
N HIS A 376 20.24 6.20 -0.41
CA HIS A 376 20.13 5.05 0.48
C HIS A 376 18.68 4.63 0.71
N ALA A 377 17.78 5.60 0.93
CA ALA A 377 16.35 5.34 1.17
C ALA A 377 15.65 4.71 -0.04
N ILE A 378 15.91 5.21 -1.25
CA ILE A 378 15.27 4.64 -2.45
C ILE A 378 15.86 3.28 -2.82
N LEU A 379 17.17 3.08 -2.58
CA LEU A 379 17.82 1.77 -2.76
C LEU A 379 17.31 0.73 -1.76
N GLU A 380 17.01 1.13 -0.53
CA GLU A 380 16.37 0.28 0.48
C GLU A 380 15.01 -0.23 -0.01
N VAL A 381 14.16 0.69 -0.47
CA VAL A 381 12.85 0.36 -1.04
C VAL A 381 13.00 -0.57 -2.24
N ALA A 382 13.87 -0.23 -3.21
CA ALA A 382 14.11 -1.07 -4.38
C ALA A 382 14.57 -2.50 -4.01
N ALA A 383 15.48 -2.61 -3.05
CA ALA A 383 16.07 -3.88 -2.63
C ALA A 383 15.04 -4.83 -2.01
N LEU A 384 14.10 -4.32 -1.22
CA LEU A 384 13.04 -5.13 -0.62
C LEU A 384 11.91 -5.42 -1.61
N PHE A 385 11.47 -4.39 -2.33
CA PHE A 385 10.26 -4.50 -3.16
C PHE A 385 10.43 -5.45 -4.33
N ILE A 386 11.62 -5.56 -4.93
CA ILE A 386 11.86 -6.55 -5.99
C ILE A 386 11.56 -7.98 -5.50
N GLY A 387 11.93 -8.31 -4.26
CA GLY A 387 11.63 -9.61 -3.67
C GLY A 387 10.15 -9.76 -3.33
N ILE A 388 9.53 -8.69 -2.83
CA ILE A 388 8.10 -8.66 -2.50
C ILE A 388 7.24 -8.94 -3.73
N PHE A 389 7.46 -8.22 -4.84
CA PHE A 389 6.69 -8.40 -6.07
C PHE A 389 6.82 -9.80 -6.66
N ILE A 390 8.00 -10.42 -6.59
CA ILE A 390 8.20 -11.81 -7.03
C ILE A 390 7.51 -12.78 -6.06
N CYS A 391 7.79 -12.65 -4.76
CA CYS A 391 7.30 -13.60 -3.76
C CYS A 391 5.77 -13.57 -3.64
N MET A 392 5.12 -12.45 -3.93
CA MET A 392 3.66 -12.34 -3.79
C MET A 392 2.86 -13.00 -4.92
N GLN A 393 3.46 -13.31 -6.07
CA GLN A 393 2.73 -13.86 -7.23
C GLN A 393 1.93 -15.13 -6.91
N PRO A 394 2.47 -16.15 -6.20
CA PRO A 394 1.68 -17.31 -5.80
C PRO A 394 0.48 -16.94 -4.93
N ALA A 395 0.65 -15.96 -4.03
CA ALA A 395 -0.44 -15.50 -3.17
C ALA A 395 -1.52 -14.81 -4.01
N LEU A 396 -1.15 -13.94 -4.94
CA LEU A 396 -2.09 -13.26 -5.83
C LEU A 396 -2.85 -14.25 -6.71
N GLU A 397 -2.18 -15.25 -7.28
CA GLU A 397 -2.83 -16.30 -8.07
C GLU A 397 -3.85 -17.11 -7.25
N ILE A 398 -3.50 -17.47 -6.00
CA ILE A 398 -4.44 -18.14 -5.10
C ILE A 398 -5.63 -17.24 -4.79
N LEU A 399 -5.39 -15.95 -4.50
CA LEU A 399 -6.43 -14.99 -4.16
C LEU A 399 -7.34 -14.66 -5.34
N ASN A 400 -6.82 -14.67 -6.57
CA ASN A 400 -7.62 -14.47 -7.78
C ASN A 400 -8.71 -15.54 -7.94
N VAL A 401 -8.51 -16.74 -7.39
CA VAL A 401 -9.50 -17.83 -7.50
C VAL A 401 -10.25 -18.06 -6.18
N LYS A 402 -9.55 -17.99 -5.04
CA LYS A 402 -10.12 -18.31 -3.72
C LYS A 402 -10.44 -17.08 -2.87
N GLY A 403 -10.18 -15.86 -3.34
CA GLY A 403 -10.37 -14.63 -2.58
C GLY A 403 -11.78 -14.47 -2.02
N ALA A 404 -12.79 -14.76 -2.82
CA ALA A 404 -14.19 -14.72 -2.42
C ALA A 404 -14.53 -15.67 -1.25
N SER A 405 -13.78 -16.77 -1.08
CA SER A 405 -13.99 -17.75 -0.01
C SER A 405 -13.41 -17.33 1.35
N LEU A 406 -12.62 -16.25 1.41
CA LEU A 406 -11.99 -15.78 2.66
C LEU A 406 -12.97 -15.13 3.65
N GLY A 407 -14.22 -14.89 3.25
CA GLY A 407 -15.25 -14.30 4.12
C GLY A 407 -15.08 -12.81 4.40
N VAL A 408 -14.25 -12.12 3.61
CA VAL A 408 -14.12 -10.67 3.55
C VAL A 408 -15.05 -10.17 2.44
N ASP A 409 -16.26 -9.77 2.80
CA ASP A 409 -17.39 -9.58 1.89
C ASP A 409 -18.09 -8.21 2.06
N THR A 410 -17.64 -7.39 3.01
CA THR A 410 -18.27 -6.11 3.35
C THR A 410 -17.22 -4.99 3.40
N PRO A 411 -17.61 -3.74 3.08
CA PRO A 411 -16.72 -2.58 3.14
C PRO A 411 -16.00 -2.45 4.49
N THR A 412 -16.74 -2.62 5.60
CA THR A 412 -16.16 -2.57 6.94
C THR A 412 -15.11 -3.66 7.17
N LYS A 413 -15.35 -4.91 6.75
CA LYS A 413 -14.35 -5.99 6.87
C LYS A 413 -13.11 -5.68 6.04
N TYR A 414 -13.27 -5.21 4.79
CA TYR A 414 -12.14 -4.82 3.95
C TYR A 414 -11.31 -3.73 4.63
N PHE A 415 -11.93 -2.66 5.12
CA PHE A 415 -11.21 -1.56 5.78
C PHE A 415 -10.38 -2.03 6.98
N TRP A 416 -10.98 -2.80 7.89
CA TRP A 416 -10.30 -3.24 9.11
C TRP A 416 -9.27 -4.34 8.84
N VAL A 417 -9.54 -5.30 7.96
CA VAL A 417 -8.58 -6.39 7.68
C VAL A 417 -7.40 -5.86 6.86
N THR A 418 -7.66 -5.12 5.79
CA THR A 418 -6.61 -4.47 4.99
C THR A 418 -5.78 -3.56 5.88
N GLY A 419 -6.42 -2.69 6.66
CA GLY A 419 -5.70 -1.74 7.50
C GLY A 419 -4.96 -2.36 8.67
N SER A 420 -5.50 -3.41 9.30
CA SER A 420 -4.78 -4.13 10.37
C SER A 420 -3.50 -4.76 9.85
N LEU A 421 -3.53 -5.34 8.65
CA LEU A 421 -2.30 -5.86 8.03
C LEU A 421 -1.36 -4.74 7.61
N SER A 422 -1.89 -3.66 7.03
CA SER A 422 -1.11 -2.47 6.64
C SER A 422 -0.44 -1.78 7.83
N SER A 423 -0.95 -1.96 9.04
CA SER A 423 -0.35 -1.39 10.25
C SER A 423 1.00 -2.02 10.61
N VAL A 424 1.26 -3.24 10.17
CA VAL A 424 2.45 -4.03 10.54
C VAL A 424 3.25 -4.50 9.33
N LEU A 425 2.62 -4.55 8.16
CA LEU A 425 3.21 -4.85 6.86
C LEU A 425 3.33 -3.58 6.02
N ASP A 426 4.07 -3.66 4.92
CA ASP A 426 4.08 -2.57 3.95
C ASP A 426 2.68 -2.37 3.32
N ASN A 427 2.28 -1.11 3.17
CA ASN A 427 0.96 -0.75 2.67
C ASN A 427 0.70 -1.22 1.23
N ALA A 428 1.70 -1.19 0.34
CA ALA A 428 1.48 -1.44 -1.08
C ALA A 428 1.12 -2.91 -1.36
N PRO A 429 1.92 -3.90 -0.89
CA PRO A 429 1.58 -5.32 -1.08
C PRO A 429 0.28 -5.69 -0.38
N THR A 430 0.01 -5.09 0.78
CA THR A 430 -1.24 -5.28 1.51
C THR A 430 -2.44 -4.84 0.67
N TYR A 431 -2.38 -3.67 0.04
CA TYR A 431 -3.43 -3.20 -0.86
C TYR A 431 -3.69 -4.18 -2.00
N LEU A 432 -2.64 -4.63 -2.69
CA LEU A 432 -2.79 -5.49 -3.86
C LEU A 432 -3.39 -6.85 -3.51
N VAL A 433 -3.02 -7.43 -2.36
CA VAL A 433 -3.63 -8.65 -1.81
C VAL A 433 -5.14 -8.49 -1.66
N PHE A 434 -5.61 -7.41 -1.04
CA PHE A 434 -7.05 -7.21 -0.84
C PHE A 434 -7.78 -6.72 -2.09
N TYR A 435 -7.11 -5.99 -2.98
CA TYR A 435 -7.61 -5.66 -4.31
C TYR A 435 -7.95 -6.95 -5.06
N LYS A 436 -7.00 -7.88 -5.20
CA LYS A 436 -7.23 -9.17 -5.88
C LYS A 436 -8.25 -10.05 -5.16
N THR A 437 -8.25 -10.04 -3.82
CA THR A 437 -9.28 -10.73 -3.02
C THR A 437 -10.69 -10.23 -3.35
N CYS A 438 -10.83 -8.91 -3.53
CA CYS A 438 -12.09 -8.28 -3.88
C CYS A 438 -12.47 -8.48 -5.34
N ASP A 439 -11.49 -8.35 -6.24
CA ASP A 439 -11.62 -8.59 -7.68
C ASP A 439 -12.17 -10.00 -7.97
N ALA A 440 -11.63 -11.03 -7.30
CA ALA A 440 -12.09 -12.41 -7.38
C ALA A 440 -13.55 -12.63 -6.95
N GLY A 441 -14.16 -11.67 -6.25
CA GLY A 441 -15.56 -11.70 -5.84
C GLY A 441 -16.53 -11.20 -6.91
N PHE A 442 -16.05 -10.67 -8.04
CA PHE A 442 -16.87 -10.12 -9.11
C PHE A 442 -16.67 -10.88 -10.43
N SER A 443 -17.71 -10.87 -11.28
CA SER A 443 -17.67 -11.48 -12.62
C SER A 443 -16.93 -10.62 -13.65
N GLU A 444 -16.84 -9.32 -13.39
CA GLU A 444 -16.10 -8.36 -14.19
C GLU A 444 -14.93 -7.80 -13.37
N PRO A 445 -13.82 -7.37 -14.02
CA PRO A 445 -12.71 -6.77 -13.31
C PRO A 445 -13.13 -5.59 -12.44
N LEU A 446 -12.63 -5.53 -11.20
CA LEU A 446 -12.97 -4.52 -10.22
C LEU A 446 -12.79 -3.10 -10.77
N HIS A 447 -11.74 -2.86 -11.55
CA HIS A 447 -11.49 -1.55 -12.16
C HIS A 447 -12.58 -1.08 -13.14
N SER A 448 -13.32 -1.98 -13.80
CA SER A 448 -14.44 -1.59 -14.67
C SER A 448 -15.67 -1.22 -13.83
N LEU A 449 -15.93 -1.97 -12.78
CA LEU A 449 -17.09 -1.81 -11.91
C LEU A 449 -17.03 -0.53 -11.07
N VAL A 450 -15.83 -0.11 -10.66
CA VAL A 450 -15.67 1.05 -9.76
C VAL A 450 -15.90 2.42 -10.41
N GLN A 451 -16.19 2.45 -11.71
CA GLN A 451 -16.57 3.67 -12.43
C GLN A 451 -18.01 4.11 -12.09
N THR A 452 -18.81 3.23 -11.52
CA THR A 452 -20.17 3.54 -11.07
C THR A 452 -20.30 3.39 -9.55
N PRO A 453 -21.10 4.22 -8.86
CA PRO A 453 -21.36 4.04 -7.44
C PRO A 453 -22.00 2.66 -7.18
N GLY A 454 -21.45 1.90 -6.23
CA GLY A 454 -21.93 0.55 -5.92
C GLY A 454 -21.04 -0.17 -4.90
N VAL A 455 -21.33 -1.46 -4.69
CA VAL A 455 -20.61 -2.32 -3.72
C VAL A 455 -19.12 -2.45 -4.09
N ALA A 456 -18.80 -2.64 -5.37
CA ALA A 456 -17.42 -2.66 -5.87
C ALA A 456 -16.66 -1.39 -5.49
N THR A 457 -17.27 -0.22 -5.72
CA THR A 457 -16.70 1.09 -5.35
C THR A 457 -16.50 1.21 -3.84
N GLN A 458 -17.49 0.80 -3.04
CA GLN A 458 -17.40 0.83 -1.57
C GLN A 458 -16.30 -0.10 -1.04
N ASN A 459 -16.13 -1.28 -1.62
CA ASN A 459 -15.07 -2.22 -1.25
C ASN A 459 -13.70 -1.64 -1.61
N LEU A 460 -13.53 -1.10 -2.82
CA LEU A 460 -12.26 -0.50 -3.22
C LEU A 460 -11.92 0.75 -2.40
N VAL A 461 -12.91 1.58 -2.06
CA VAL A 461 -12.73 2.70 -1.12
C VAL A 461 -12.23 2.17 0.22
N SER A 462 -12.84 1.11 0.74
CA SER A 462 -12.46 0.51 2.04
C SER A 462 -11.04 -0.04 2.03
N ILE A 463 -10.65 -0.75 0.99
CA ILE A 463 -9.28 -1.27 0.80
C ILE A 463 -8.29 -0.11 0.71
N SER A 464 -8.61 0.91 -0.09
CA SER A 464 -7.77 2.10 -0.29
C SER A 464 -7.54 2.86 1.02
N LEU A 465 -8.61 3.15 1.76
CA LEU A 465 -8.53 3.86 3.04
C LEU A 465 -7.84 2.99 4.10
N GLY A 466 -8.13 1.69 4.15
CA GLY A 466 -7.50 0.77 5.09
C GLY A 466 -5.98 0.74 4.90
N ALA A 467 -5.53 0.52 3.67
CA ALA A 467 -4.11 0.46 3.33
C ALA A 467 -3.39 1.79 3.59
N VAL A 468 -3.96 2.92 3.16
CA VAL A 468 -3.27 4.22 3.30
C VAL A 468 -3.34 4.76 4.72
N PHE A 469 -4.50 4.70 5.39
CA PHE A 469 -4.66 5.32 6.71
C PHE A 469 -3.99 4.52 7.82
N MET A 470 -4.18 3.20 7.84
CA MET A 470 -3.71 2.39 8.96
C MET A 470 -2.21 2.07 8.92
N GLY A 471 -1.52 2.38 7.82
CA GLY A 471 -0.06 2.44 7.79
C GLY A 471 0.53 3.38 8.86
N ALA A 472 -0.24 4.38 9.31
CA ALA A 472 0.14 5.31 10.37
C ALA A 472 0.17 4.68 11.78
N MET A 473 -0.37 3.47 11.95
CA MET A 473 -0.53 2.86 13.27
C MET A 473 0.81 2.50 13.91
N THR A 474 1.85 2.23 13.11
CA THR A 474 3.21 1.92 13.60
C THR A 474 4.30 2.60 12.78
N TYR A 475 5.54 2.62 13.29
CA TYR A 475 6.69 3.11 12.52
C TYR A 475 7.08 2.23 11.34
N ILE A 476 6.67 0.96 11.33
CA ILE A 476 7.06 -0.01 10.30
C ILE A 476 5.99 -0.17 9.21
N GLY A 477 4.80 0.44 9.38
CA GLY A 477 3.74 0.35 8.37
C GLY A 477 4.15 0.92 7.01
N ASN A 478 5.02 1.94 6.98
CA ASN A 478 5.63 2.40 5.74
C ASN A 478 7.02 3.04 5.92
N GLY A 479 7.74 3.17 4.81
CA GLY A 479 9.08 3.79 4.76
C GLY A 479 9.14 5.25 5.26
N PRO A 480 8.22 6.15 4.84
CA PRO A 480 8.15 7.53 5.34
C PRO A 480 8.05 7.67 6.87
N ASN A 481 7.34 6.78 7.56
CA ASN A 481 7.21 6.80 9.02
C ASN A 481 8.58 6.61 9.69
N PHE A 482 9.32 5.58 9.25
CA PHE A 482 10.66 5.28 9.76
C PHE A 482 11.65 6.41 9.42
N MET A 483 11.57 6.94 8.20
CA MET A 483 12.41 8.05 7.74
C MET A 483 12.23 9.31 8.60
N VAL A 484 10.98 9.73 8.85
CA VAL A 484 10.67 10.89 9.68
C VAL A 484 11.15 10.70 11.12
N ARG A 485 10.94 9.50 11.68
CA ARG A 485 11.46 9.15 13.01
C ARG A 485 12.97 9.30 13.07
N ALA A 486 13.70 8.73 12.10
CA ALA A 486 15.15 8.78 12.04
C ALA A 486 15.68 10.22 11.89
N ILE A 487 15.03 11.06 11.06
CA ILE A 487 15.40 12.48 10.92
C ILE A 487 15.19 13.23 12.24
N ALA A 488 14.06 13.01 12.92
CA ALA A 488 13.78 13.65 14.21
C ALA A 488 14.80 13.26 15.28
N GLU A 489 15.16 11.97 15.38
CA GLU A 489 16.18 11.48 16.31
C GLU A 489 17.57 12.07 16.00
N GLN A 490 17.97 12.14 14.72
CA GLN A 490 19.23 12.76 14.30
C GLN A 490 19.28 14.27 14.60
N MET A 491 18.13 14.94 14.65
CA MET A 491 18.01 16.36 15.01
C MET A 491 17.80 16.56 16.51
N GLY A 492 17.92 15.52 17.34
CA GLY A 492 17.93 15.61 18.80
C GLY A 492 16.55 15.47 19.46
N ILE A 493 15.48 15.20 18.70
CA ILE A 493 14.16 14.93 19.26
C ILE A 493 14.08 13.46 19.67
N ARG A 494 13.88 13.18 20.96
CA ARG A 494 13.66 11.82 21.45
C ARG A 494 12.27 11.33 21.02
N MET A 495 12.23 10.41 20.07
CA MET A 495 10.99 9.78 19.61
C MET A 495 10.52 8.68 20.59
N PRO A 496 9.22 8.40 20.69
CA PRO A 496 8.74 7.29 21.50
C PRO A 496 9.20 5.98 20.86
N GLY A 497 9.55 4.98 21.69
CA GLY A 497 9.81 3.63 21.19
C GLY A 497 8.55 3.02 20.53
N PHE A 498 8.72 1.90 19.84
CA PHE A 498 7.65 1.26 19.05
C PHE A 498 6.31 1.13 19.80
N PHE A 499 6.28 0.45 20.94
CA PHE A 499 5.05 0.31 21.74
C PHE A 499 4.58 1.63 22.36
N GLY A 500 5.52 2.53 22.66
CA GLY A 500 5.20 3.86 23.16
C GLY A 500 4.44 4.69 22.13
N TYR A 501 4.80 4.60 20.86
CA TYR A 501 4.09 5.21 19.74
C TYR A 501 2.66 4.69 19.65
N VAL A 502 2.50 3.37 19.62
CA VAL A 502 1.19 2.70 19.49
C VAL A 502 0.26 3.04 20.66
N VAL A 503 0.72 2.83 21.90
CA VAL A 503 -0.13 2.95 23.09
C VAL A 503 -0.45 4.40 23.44
N ARG A 504 0.50 5.33 23.24
CA ARG A 504 0.30 6.74 23.65
C ARG A 504 -0.32 7.61 22.57
N TYR A 505 -0.18 7.23 21.29
CA TYR A 505 -0.62 8.07 20.18
C TYR A 505 -1.52 7.31 19.21
N SER A 506 -1.07 6.21 18.60
CA SER A 506 -1.85 5.54 17.53
C SER A 506 -3.21 5.05 18.02
N VAL A 507 -3.25 4.26 19.10
CA VAL A 507 -4.51 3.72 19.63
C VAL A 507 -5.43 4.83 20.15
N PRO A 508 -4.98 5.80 20.97
CA PRO A 508 -5.86 6.85 21.48
C PRO A 508 -6.32 7.86 20.43
N CYS A 509 -5.54 8.10 19.36
CA CYS A 509 -5.84 9.13 18.36
C CYS A 509 -6.41 8.53 17.07
N LEU A 510 -5.72 7.55 16.45
CA LEU A 510 -6.12 7.00 15.15
C LEU A 510 -7.30 6.03 15.26
N LEU A 511 -7.35 5.17 16.28
CA LEU A 511 -8.41 4.16 16.37
C LEU A 511 -9.81 4.78 16.47
N PRO A 512 -10.06 5.82 17.31
CA PRO A 512 -11.34 6.51 17.31
C PRO A 512 -11.66 7.18 15.96
N VAL A 513 -10.66 7.75 15.29
CA VAL A 513 -10.83 8.37 13.97
C VAL A 513 -11.25 7.31 12.94
N PHE A 514 -10.61 6.14 12.93
CA PHE A 514 -10.93 5.06 12.01
C PHE A 514 -12.29 4.40 12.29
N VAL A 515 -12.68 4.31 13.57
CA VAL A 515 -14.05 3.95 13.94
C VAL A 515 -15.03 4.97 13.34
N LEU A 516 -14.79 6.27 13.50
CA LEU A 516 -15.65 7.31 12.92
C LEU A 516 -15.69 7.25 11.39
N VAL A 517 -14.56 7.03 10.72
CA VAL A 517 -14.51 6.81 9.27
C VAL A 517 -15.40 5.63 8.88
N THR A 518 -15.31 4.52 9.63
CA THR A 518 -16.16 3.35 9.42
C THR A 518 -17.64 3.71 9.56
N LEU A 519 -18.01 4.44 10.62
CA LEU A 519 -19.41 4.77 10.90
C LEU A 519 -20.01 5.73 9.87
N VAL A 520 -19.21 6.68 9.38
CA VAL A 520 -19.68 7.76 8.49
C VAL A 520 -19.67 7.33 7.03
N PHE A 521 -18.66 6.56 6.60
CA PHE A 521 -18.44 6.29 5.17
C PHE A 521 -18.63 4.82 4.76
N LEU A 522 -18.47 3.86 5.68
CA LEU A 522 -18.32 2.43 5.34
C LEU A 522 -19.42 1.52 5.90
N ARG A 523 -20.48 2.12 6.46
CA ARG A 523 -21.71 1.43 6.84
C ARG A 523 -22.66 1.41 5.64
N THR A 524 -22.73 0.28 4.97
CA THR A 524 -23.79 -0.08 4.02
C THR A 524 -24.73 -1.08 4.67
#